data_AF-L2F7Z1-F1
#
_entry.id   AF-L2F7Z1-F1
#
_cell.length_a   1.000
_cell.length_b   1.000
_cell.length_c   1.000
_cell.angle_alpha   90.00
_cell.angle_beta   90.00
_cell.angle_gamma   90.00
#
_symmetry.space_group_name_H-M   'P 1'
#
loop_
_entity.id
_entity.type
_entity.pdbx_description
1 polymer ?
#
loop_
_entity_poly.entity_id
_entity_poly.type
_entity_poly.pdbx_seq_one_letter_code
_entity_poly.pdbx_strand_id
1 'polypeptide(L)'
;MILLIVLVLSGVLIFTIGFLIILDLSFLFFPKTKGRIIEKHIYYRNLSHIDTVIDNWYFLHITYEYRVNKKIYTSNKINFFNNVMRRKYHDIDRLINKSTQDNTIFVYYFPLNPKIAIIYPLKWNKIYPLTSLIVFGFVFAILLHF
;
A
#
# COMPACT_ATOMS: atom_id res chain seq x y z
N MET A 1 3.79 -13.10 -31.98
CA MET A 1 4.97 -12.67 -31.19
C MET A 1 4.65 -11.55 -30.20
N ILE A 2 4.09 -10.42 -30.62
CA ILE A 2 3.75 -9.29 -29.71
C ILE A 2 2.80 -9.71 -28.57
N LEU A 3 1.71 -10.43 -28.87
CA LEU A 3 0.76 -10.90 -27.84
C LEU A 3 1.40 -11.82 -26.78
N LEU A 4 2.35 -12.67 -27.17
CA LEU A 4 3.09 -13.54 -26.26
C LEU A 4 3.97 -12.72 -25.29
N ILE A 5 4.65 -11.69 -25.81
CA ILE A 5 5.45 -10.78 -24.98
C ILE A 5 4.55 -10.06 -23.97
N VAL A 6 3.39 -9.56 -24.41
CA VAL A 6 2.41 -8.90 -23.52
C VAL A 6 1.88 -9.88 -22.45
N LEU A 7 1.63 -11.15 -22.79
CA LEU A 7 1.23 -12.16 -21.83
C LEU A 7 2.32 -12.41 -20.78
N VAL A 8 3.57 -12.59 -21.20
CA VAL A 8 4.69 -12.82 -20.28
C VAL A 8 4.87 -11.62 -19.32
N LEU A 9 4.86 -10.39 -19.85
CA LEU A 9 5.00 -9.19 -19.02
C LEU A 9 3.83 -9.01 -18.04
N SER A 10 2.60 -9.25 -18.48
CA SER A 10 1.42 -9.17 -17.61
C SER A 10 1.41 -10.27 -16.54
N GLY A 11 1.89 -11.48 -16.86
CA GLY A 11 2.11 -12.56 -15.90
C GLY A 11 3.14 -12.19 -14.82
N VAL A 12 4.29 -11.64 -15.22
CA VAL A 12 5.33 -11.17 -14.28
C VAL A 12 4.77 -10.07 -13.36
N LEU A 13 3.99 -9.14 -13.92
CA LEU A 13 3.34 -8.07 -13.16
C LEU A 13 2.37 -8.64 -12.11
N ILE A 14 1.50 -9.58 -12.48
CA ILE A 14 0.57 -10.22 -11.55
C ILE A 14 1.31 -10.98 -10.46
N PHE A 15 2.32 -11.75 -10.84
CA PHE A 15 3.14 -12.48 -9.87
C PHE A 15 3.75 -11.52 -8.84
N THR A 16 4.31 -10.40 -9.31
CA THR A 16 4.90 -9.36 -8.44
C THR A 16 3.86 -8.75 -7.50
N ILE A 17 2.70 -8.36 -8.02
CA ILE A 17 1.62 -7.78 -7.22
C ILE A 17 1.09 -8.80 -6.20
N GLY A 18 0.88 -10.05 -6.62
CA GLY A 18 0.44 -11.14 -5.75
C GLY A 18 1.44 -11.40 -4.62
N PHE A 19 2.74 -11.44 -4.94
CA PHE A 19 3.81 -11.56 -3.95
C PHE A 19 3.78 -10.40 -2.94
N LEU A 20 3.61 -9.15 -3.39
CA LEU A 20 3.49 -7.99 -2.49
C LEU A 20 2.25 -8.08 -1.60
N ILE A 21 1.12 -8.57 -2.11
CA ILE A 21 -0.10 -8.79 -1.31
C ILE A 21 0.15 -9.83 -0.22
N ILE A 22 0.82 -10.94 -0.56
CA ILE A 22 1.15 -12.01 0.39
C ILE A 22 2.10 -11.49 1.48
N LEU A 23 3.12 -10.72 1.11
CA LEU A 23 4.02 -10.08 2.08
C LEU A 23 3.29 -9.09 3.00
N ASP A 24 2.38 -8.29 2.44
CA ASP A 24 1.60 -7.34 3.24
C ASP A 24 0.63 -8.05 4.19
N LEU A 25 0.05 -9.18 3.75
CA LEU A 25 -0.79 -10.05 4.57
C LEU A 25 0.01 -10.71 5.69
N SER A 26 1.25 -11.13 5.45
CA SER A 26 2.07 -11.81 6.46
C SER A 26 2.33 -10.93 7.68
N PHE A 27 2.37 -9.61 7.50
CA PHE A 27 2.55 -8.66 8.60
C PHE A 27 1.40 -8.63 9.61
N LEU A 28 0.21 -9.14 9.26
CA LEU A 28 -0.86 -9.33 10.23
C LEU A 28 -0.51 -10.36 11.32
N PHE A 29 0.41 -11.27 11.02
CA PHE A 29 0.86 -12.32 11.94
C PHE A 29 2.16 -11.95 12.66
N PHE A 30 2.75 -10.81 12.33
CA PHE A 30 3.98 -10.33 12.96
C PHE A 30 3.71 -9.60 14.27
N PRO A 31 4.69 -9.59 15.18
CA PRO A 31 4.57 -8.88 16.44
C PRO A 31 4.32 -7.38 16.19
N LYS A 32 3.52 -6.81 17.08
CA LYS A 32 3.17 -5.39 17.06
C LYS A 32 3.69 -4.69 18.31
N THR A 33 4.07 -3.43 18.17
CA THR A 33 4.47 -2.55 19.27
C THR A 33 3.75 -1.21 19.16
N LYS A 34 3.69 -0.46 20.26
CA LYS A 34 3.22 0.92 20.22
C LYS A 34 4.33 1.81 19.66
N GLY A 35 3.99 2.61 18.67
CA GLY A 35 4.84 3.66 18.12
C GLY A 35 4.22 5.03 18.32
N ARG A 36 5.03 6.07 18.15
CA ARG A 36 4.63 7.48 18.20
C ARG A 36 4.77 8.10 16.82
N ILE A 37 3.77 8.85 16.40
CA ILE A 37 3.86 9.66 15.19
C ILE A 37 4.79 10.83 15.45
N ILE A 38 5.83 10.95 14.63
CA ILE A 38 6.76 12.09 14.63
C ILE A 38 6.24 13.16 13.67
N GLU A 39 5.74 12.74 12.51
CA GLU A 39 5.37 13.62 11.42
C GLU A 39 4.15 13.04 10.69
N LYS A 40 3.24 13.93 10.27
CA LYS A 40 2.03 13.55 9.54
C LYS A 40 1.72 14.58 8.47
N HIS A 41 1.66 14.15 7.22
CA HIS A 41 1.27 14.98 6.08
C HIS A 41 0.18 14.28 5.27
N ILE A 42 -0.83 15.06 4.87
CA ILE A 42 -1.80 14.64 3.87
C ILE A 42 -1.52 15.49 2.63
N TYR A 43 -1.01 14.86 1.58
CA TYR A 43 -0.78 15.54 0.31
C TYR A 43 -2.03 15.45 -0.54
N TYR A 44 -2.31 16.55 -1.23
CA TYR A 44 -3.34 16.63 -2.25
C TYR A 44 -2.67 16.69 -3.61
N ARG A 45 -3.10 15.84 -4.54
CA ARG A 45 -2.71 15.95 -5.95
C ARG A 45 -3.97 16.01 -6.78
N ASN A 46 -4.15 17.14 -7.47
CA ASN A 46 -5.11 17.23 -8.55
C ASN A 46 -4.51 16.58 -9.80
N LEU A 47 -5.22 15.61 -10.38
CA LEU A 47 -4.81 14.94 -11.63
C LEU A 47 -5.58 15.48 -12.86
N SER A 48 -6.30 16.61 -12.71
CA SER A 48 -7.15 17.22 -13.73
C SER A 48 -6.45 17.71 -15.00
N HIS A 49 -5.13 17.54 -15.14
CA HIS A 49 -4.44 17.79 -16.41
C HIS A 49 -4.64 16.68 -17.46
N ILE A 50 -5.37 15.62 -17.11
CA ILE A 50 -5.82 14.57 -18.03
C ILE A 50 -7.34 14.62 -17.94
N ASP A 51 -8.05 14.95 -19.04
CA ASP A 51 -9.51 15.11 -19.21
C ASP A 51 -10.36 13.88 -18.82
N THR A 52 -10.10 13.33 -17.65
CA THR A 52 -10.73 12.15 -17.08
C THR A 52 -11.28 12.53 -15.72
N VAL A 53 -12.50 12.08 -15.43
CA VAL A 53 -13.43 12.45 -14.34
C VAL A 53 -12.91 12.10 -12.92
N ILE A 54 -11.61 12.18 -12.65
CA ILE A 54 -10.98 11.73 -11.39
C ILE A 54 -10.20 12.89 -10.76
N ASP A 55 -10.95 13.89 -10.28
CA ASP A 55 -10.40 15.21 -9.98
C ASP A 55 -9.55 15.29 -8.70
N ASN A 56 -9.69 14.39 -7.73
CA ASN A 56 -9.05 14.60 -6.43
C ASN A 56 -8.47 13.31 -5.83
N TRP A 57 -7.18 13.35 -5.50
CA TRP A 57 -6.52 12.29 -4.73
C TRP A 57 -5.77 12.85 -3.54
N TYR A 58 -6.00 12.21 -2.39
CA TYR A 58 -5.32 12.47 -1.14
C TYR A 58 -4.36 11.31 -0.85
N PHE A 59 -3.17 11.65 -0.36
CA PHE A 59 -2.12 10.71 -0.01
C PHE A 59 -1.70 10.94 1.44
N LEU A 60 -1.60 9.86 2.19
CA LEU A 60 -1.11 9.91 3.57
C LEU A 60 0.39 9.63 3.61
N HIS A 61 1.12 10.48 4.31
CA HIS A 61 2.50 10.24 4.72
C HIS A 61 2.61 10.38 6.24
N ILE A 62 3.20 9.38 6.88
CA ILE A 62 3.39 9.36 8.33
C ILE A 62 4.81 8.87 8.59
N THR A 63 5.59 9.67 9.31
CA THR A 63 6.86 9.23 9.91
C THR A 63 6.59 8.90 11.36
N TYR A 64 7.03 7.72 11.81
CA TYR A 64 6.80 7.25 13.17
C TYR A 64 8.04 6.59 13.76
N GLU A 65 8.14 6.67 15.08
CA GLU A 65 9.15 5.97 15.88
C GLU A 65 8.51 4.84 16.70
N TYR A 66 9.28 3.81 16.98
CA TYR A 66 8.84 2.68 17.77
C TYR A 66 10.03 2.02 18.45
N ARG A 67 9.76 1.26 19.52
CA ARG A 67 10.78 0.59 20.32
C ARG A 67 10.63 -0.92 20.22
N VAL A 68 11.75 -1.59 19.92
CA VAL A 68 11.90 -3.05 19.94
C VAL A 68 13.20 -3.37 20.68
N ASN A 69 13.14 -4.22 21.71
CA ASN A 69 14.31 -4.64 22.51
C ASN A 69 15.18 -3.46 22.99
N LYS A 70 14.57 -2.43 23.58
CA LYS A 70 15.21 -1.18 24.06
C LYS A 70 15.84 -0.30 22.97
N LYS A 71 15.83 -0.70 21.69
CA LYS A 71 16.31 0.11 20.57
C LYS A 71 15.15 0.87 19.92
N ILE A 72 15.41 2.13 19.57
CA ILE A 72 14.45 2.99 18.87
C ILE A 72 14.70 2.86 17.37
N TYR A 73 13.62 2.72 16.63
CA TYR A 73 13.60 2.66 15.18
C TYR A 73 12.65 3.72 14.64
N THR A 74 12.91 4.16 13.42
CA THR A 74 12.04 5.06 12.67
C THR A 74 11.66 4.41 11.35
N SER A 75 10.44 4.68 10.88
CA SER A 75 9.96 4.24 9.57
C SER A 75 8.91 5.22 9.06
N ASN A 76 8.78 5.29 7.75
CA ASN A 76 7.70 5.99 7.05
C ASN A 76 6.83 5.05 6.21
N LYS A 77 7.11 3.74 6.25
CA LYS A 77 6.36 2.77 5.48
C LYS A 77 4.98 2.56 6.08
N ILE A 78 3.95 2.73 5.25
CA ILE A 78 2.56 2.54 5.67
C ILE A 78 2.09 1.10 5.43
N ASN A 79 2.46 0.53 4.28
CA ASN A 79 2.21 -0.85 3.84
C ASN A 79 3.27 -1.23 2.78
N PHE A 80 3.22 -2.45 2.23
CA PHE A 80 4.21 -2.88 1.21
C PHE A 80 4.12 -2.12 -0.12
N PHE A 81 2.95 -1.56 -0.43
CA PHE A 81 2.76 -0.69 -1.58
C PHE A 81 3.18 0.76 -1.29
N ASN A 82 3.63 1.02 -0.05
CA ASN A 82 3.99 2.32 0.50
C ASN A 82 3.00 3.44 0.16
N ASN A 83 1.71 3.11 0.13
CA ASN A 83 0.69 4.03 -0.35
C ASN A 83 -0.64 3.82 0.36
N VAL A 84 -1.20 4.92 0.87
CA VAL A 84 -2.61 5.02 1.21
C VAL A 84 -3.18 6.21 0.46
N MET A 85 -3.88 5.89 -0.61
CA MET A 85 -4.48 6.84 -1.54
C MET A 85 -6.00 6.72 -1.46
N ARG A 86 -6.69 7.85 -1.28
CA ARG A 86 -8.16 7.92 -1.25
C ARG A 86 -8.66 9.11 -2.07
N ARG A 87 -9.87 8.99 -2.58
CA ARG A 87 -10.52 10.06 -3.35
C ARG A 87 -11.11 11.16 -2.47
N LYS A 88 -11.52 10.82 -1.25
CA LYS A 88 -12.12 11.75 -0.29
C LYS A 88 -11.15 11.99 0.87
N TYR A 89 -10.94 13.26 1.21
CA TYR A 89 -10.16 13.65 2.39
C TYR A 89 -10.67 12.95 3.66
N HIS A 90 -12.00 12.90 3.83
CA HIS A 90 -12.65 12.29 4.98
C HIS A 90 -12.29 10.80 5.17
N ASP A 91 -11.98 10.06 4.11
CA ASP A 91 -11.58 8.65 4.22
C ASP A 91 -10.16 8.50 4.80
N ILE A 92 -9.27 9.44 4.47
CA ILE A 92 -7.92 9.49 5.04
C ILE A 92 -7.98 9.95 6.49
N ASP A 93 -8.72 11.03 6.75
CA ASP A 93 -8.89 11.57 8.10
C ASP A 93 -9.49 10.52 9.05
N ARG A 94 -10.55 9.82 8.63
CA ARG A 94 -11.16 8.72 9.40
C ARG A 94 -10.18 7.57 9.63
N LEU A 95 -9.37 7.22 8.64
CA LEU A 95 -8.35 6.17 8.80
C LEU A 95 -7.39 6.55 9.92
N ILE A 96 -6.84 7.76 9.87
CA ILE A 96 -5.88 8.27 10.85
C ILE A 96 -6.53 8.33 12.22
N ASN A 97 -7.66 9.04 12.37
CA ASN A 97 -8.29 9.30 13.65
C ASN A 97 -8.74 8.02 14.35
N LYS A 98 -9.15 6.98 13.60
CA LYS A 98 -9.50 5.67 14.18
C LYS A 98 -8.29 4.92 14.72
N SER A 99 -7.12 5.17 14.15
CA SER A 99 -5.88 4.44 14.46
C SER A 99 -4.92 5.19 15.38
N THR A 100 -5.11 6.50 15.54
CA THR A 100 -4.28 7.37 16.36
C THR A 100 -5.06 7.81 17.58
N GLN A 101 -4.72 7.26 18.74
CA GLN A 101 -5.14 7.82 20.03
C GLN A 101 -3.89 8.46 20.65
N ASP A 102 -3.94 9.74 20.98
CA ASP A 102 -2.82 10.48 21.59
C ASP A 102 -1.50 10.38 20.80
N ASN A 103 -1.56 10.51 19.47
CA ASN A 103 -0.43 10.33 18.53
C ASN A 103 0.28 8.97 18.63
N THR A 104 -0.36 7.97 19.25
CA THR A 104 0.13 6.60 19.35
C THR A 104 -0.49 5.72 18.27
N ILE A 105 0.32 4.85 17.66
CA ILE A 105 -0.11 3.90 16.63
C ILE A 105 0.44 2.50 16.89
N PHE A 106 -0.21 1.48 16.34
CA PHE A 106 0.37 0.13 16.32
C PHE A 106 1.29 -0.02 15.11
N VAL A 107 2.51 -0.48 15.38
CA VAL A 107 3.55 -0.74 14.38
C VAL A 107 3.79 -2.24 14.32
N TYR A 108 3.60 -2.83 13.15
CA TYR A 108 3.93 -4.22 12.86
C TYR A 108 5.36 -4.26 12.33
N TYR A 109 6.24 -5.04 12.95
CA TYR A 109 7.65 -5.10 12.59
C TYR A 109 8.09 -6.52 12.26
N PHE A 110 9.05 -6.66 11.34
CA PHE A 110 9.62 -7.95 11.02
C PHE A 110 10.55 -8.42 12.15
N PRO A 111 10.31 -9.60 12.77
CA PRO A 111 11.06 -10.05 13.95
C PRO A 111 12.57 -10.13 13.74
N LEU A 112 13.00 -10.60 12.56
CA LEU A 112 14.42 -10.81 12.25
C LEU A 112 15.13 -9.51 11.83
N ASN A 113 14.38 -8.52 11.36
CA ASN A 113 14.92 -7.21 11.02
C ASN A 113 13.90 -6.11 11.37
N PRO A 114 13.90 -5.62 12.62
CA PRO A 114 12.91 -4.65 13.08
C PRO A 114 12.92 -3.32 12.34
N LYS A 115 13.94 -3.03 11.50
CA LYS A 115 13.93 -1.85 10.61
C LYS A 115 12.81 -1.91 9.56
N ILE A 116 12.33 -3.12 9.23
CA ILE A 116 11.21 -3.31 8.32
C ILE A 116 9.93 -3.31 9.16
N ALA A 117 9.19 -2.21 9.08
CA ALA A 117 7.94 -2.05 9.82
C ALA A 117 6.89 -1.31 8.99
N ILE A 118 5.61 -1.60 9.26
CA ILE A 118 4.44 -0.96 8.64
C ILE A 118 3.34 -0.70 9.68
N ILE A 119 2.43 0.22 9.37
CA ILE A 119 1.36 0.64 10.31
C ILE A 119 -0.05 0.27 9.84
N TYR A 120 -0.27 0.10 8.54
CA TYR A 120 -1.58 -0.22 7.96
C TYR A 120 -1.51 -1.35 6.93
N PRO A 121 -1.24 -2.60 7.35
CA PRO A 121 -1.36 -3.76 6.48
C PRO A 121 -2.76 -3.80 5.84
N LEU A 122 -2.79 -4.16 4.57
CA LEU A 122 -3.96 -4.30 3.70
C LEU A 122 -4.75 -3.01 3.42
N LYS A 123 -4.21 -1.83 3.75
CA LYS A 123 -4.88 -0.53 3.48
C LYS A 123 -4.43 0.15 2.19
N TRP A 124 -3.71 -0.56 1.33
CA TRP A 124 -3.31 -0.11 -0.01
C TRP A 124 -4.52 0.10 -0.95
N ASN A 125 -4.27 0.73 -2.09
CA ASN A 125 -5.30 1.01 -3.10
C ASN A 125 -5.62 -0.25 -3.92
N LYS A 126 -6.85 -0.76 -3.80
CA LYS A 126 -7.29 -2.01 -4.46
C LYS A 126 -7.45 -1.92 -5.98
N ILE A 127 -7.41 -0.71 -6.52
CA ILE A 127 -7.53 -0.50 -7.97
C ILE A 127 -6.37 -1.17 -8.71
N TYR A 128 -5.13 -1.08 -8.21
CA TYR A 128 -3.96 -1.64 -8.88
C TYR A 128 -4.06 -3.15 -9.13
N PRO A 129 -4.28 -4.03 -8.13
CA PRO A 129 -4.41 -5.45 -8.39
C PRO A 129 -5.64 -5.79 -9.23
N LEU A 130 -6.75 -5.05 -9.05
CA LEU A 130 -7.96 -5.26 -9.84
C LEU A 130 -7.72 -4.99 -11.33
N THR A 131 -7.07 -3.86 -11.66
CA THR A 131 -6.76 -3.52 -13.05
C THR A 131 -5.78 -4.50 -13.67
N SER A 132 -4.77 -4.96 -12.91
CA SER A 132 -3.82 -5.97 -13.41
C SER A 132 -4.50 -7.30 -13.72
N LEU A 133 -5.43 -7.75 -12.89
CA LEU A 133 -6.22 -8.98 -13.14
C LEU A 133 -7.10 -8.86 -14.39
N ILE A 134 -7.78 -7.72 -14.57
CA ILE A 134 -8.65 -7.48 -15.74
C ILE A 134 -7.82 -7.50 -17.03
N VAL A 135 -6.68 -6.79 -17.06
CA VAL A 135 -5.82 -6.72 -18.24
C VAL A 135 -5.29 -8.10 -18.62
N PHE A 136 -4.78 -8.87 -17.65
CA PHE A 136 -4.29 -10.22 -17.91
C PHE A 136 -5.40 -11.15 -18.39
N GLY A 137 -6.58 -11.13 -17.74
CA GLY A 137 -7.73 -11.94 -18.15
C GLY A 137 -8.15 -11.65 -19.59
N PHE A 138 -8.17 -10.38 -19.99
CA PHE A 138 -8.49 -9.97 -21.36
C PHE A 138 -7.45 -10.46 -22.37
N VAL A 139 -6.15 -10.27 -22.09
CA VAL A 139 -5.05 -10.73 -22.97
C VAL A 139 -5.05 -12.26 -23.09
N PHE A 140 -5.27 -12.96 -21.98
CA PHE A 140 -5.36 -14.42 -21.93
C PHE A 140 -6.55 -14.95 -22.74
N ALA A 141 -7.73 -14.32 -22.62
CA ALA A 141 -8.91 -14.71 -23.37
C ALA A 141 -8.73 -14.55 -24.88
N ILE A 142 -8.07 -13.47 -25.32
CA ILE A 142 -7.72 -13.26 -26.74
C ILE A 142 -6.83 -14.41 -27.22
N LEU A 143 -5.77 -14.73 -26.48
CA LEU A 143 -4.83 -15.79 -26.87
C LEU A 143 -5.44 -17.20 -26.92
N LEU A 144 -6.52 -17.45 -26.17
CA LEU A 144 -7.23 -18.74 -26.23
C LEU A 144 -8.13 -18.90 -27.46
N HIS A 145 -8.50 -17.80 -28.13
CA HIS A 145 -9.36 -17.81 -29.32
C HIS A 145 -8.58 -17.72 -30.64
N PHE A 146 -7.26 -17.66 -30.57
CA PHE A 146 -6.33 -17.71 -31.71
C PHE A 146 -5.52 -19.00 -31.66
#